data_AF-A0A2K3MQ01-F1
#
_entry.id   AF-A0A2K3MQ01-F1
#
_cell.length_a   1.000
_cell.length_b   1.000
_cell.length_c   1.000
_cell.angle_alpha   90.00
_cell.angle_beta   90.00
_cell.angle_gamma   90.00
#
_symmetry.space_group_name_H-M   'P 1'
#
loop_
_entity.id
_entity.type
_entity.pdbx_description
1 polymer ?
#
loop_
_entity_poly.entity_id
_entity_poly.type
_entity_poly.pdbx_seq_one_letter_code
_entity_poly.pdbx_strand_id
1 'polypeptide(L)'
;RHYSSLLDQLDNKIMEQVSMILWAIWWGRNQKCWNDKFPTTFEVNKQATKALDDWLKVKATRLINHIPVIQEAEQRWCKRRPGTLTCNVDAACYAEANQF
;
A
#
# COMPACT_ATOMS: atom_id res chain seq x y z
N ARG A 1 -7.97 21.62 9.31
CA ARG A 1 -6.60 22.20 9.32
C ARG A 1 -5.77 21.75 10.52
N HIS A 2 -6.34 21.38 11.67
CA HIS A 2 -5.57 20.93 12.85
C HIS A 2 -4.89 19.56 12.72
N TYR A 3 -5.45 18.60 11.97
CA TYR A 3 -4.84 17.28 11.79
C TYR A 3 -3.49 17.30 11.04
N SER A 4 -3.29 18.25 10.12
CA SER A 4 -2.02 18.38 9.37
C SER A 4 -0.85 18.71 10.30
N SER A 5 -1.08 19.64 11.25
CA SER A 5 -0.06 20.09 12.21
C SER A 5 0.35 19.03 13.22
N LEU A 6 -0.52 18.06 13.53
CA LEU A 6 -0.18 16.94 14.41
C LEU A 6 0.72 15.92 13.70
N LEU A 7 0.51 15.73 12.40
CA LEU A 7 1.31 14.82 11.58
C LEU A 7 2.68 15.42 11.23
N ASP A 8 2.77 16.75 11.08
CA ASP A 8 4.04 17.45 10.86
C ASP A 8 4.96 17.45 12.10
N GLN A 9 4.40 17.21 13.29
CA GLN A 9 5.16 17.09 14.55
C GLN A 9 5.62 15.65 14.85
N LEU A 10 5.11 14.65 14.13
CA LEU A 10 5.57 13.28 14.26
C LEU A 10 6.87 13.12 13.46
N ASP A 11 7.92 12.66 14.14
CA ASP A 11 9.17 12.24 13.49
C ASP A 11 8.87 11.31 12.30
N ASN A 12 9.58 11.50 11.19
CA ASN A 12 9.41 10.74 9.94
C ASN A 12 9.42 9.22 10.21
N LYS A 13 10.24 8.78 11.19
CA LYS A 13 10.30 7.39 11.63
C LYS A 13 8.98 6.89 12.21
N ILE A 14 8.31 7.70 13.04
CA ILE A 14 7.01 7.35 13.64
C ILE A 14 5.95 7.30 12.54
N MET A 15 5.98 8.25 11.60
CA MET A 15 5.07 8.26 10.45
C MET A 15 5.21 7.02 9.58
N GLU A 16 6.44 6.56 9.31
CA GLU A 16 6.70 5.33 8.56
C GLU A 16 6.14 4.11 9.31
N GLN A 17 6.38 4.00 10.62
CA GLN A 17 5.84 2.92 11.44
C GLN A 17 4.31 2.90 11.46
N VAL A 18 3.68 4.05 11.72
CA VAL A 18 2.21 4.18 11.74
C VAL A 18 1.61 3.83 10.38
N SER A 19 2.23 4.28 9.29
CA SER A 19 1.78 3.98 7.93
C SER A 19 1.79 2.49 7.65
N MET A 20 2.85 1.77 8.06
CA MET A 20 2.96 0.33 7.84
C MET A 20 1.97 -0.48 8.68
N ILE A 21 1.66 -0.03 9.91
CA ILE A 21 0.62 -0.61 10.74
C ILE A 21 -0.76 -0.43 10.09
N LEU A 22 -1.09 0.79 9.66
CA LEU A 22 -2.36 1.07 8.98
C LEU A 22 -2.53 0.23 7.71
N TRP A 23 -1.46 0.11 6.92
CA TRP A 23 -1.44 -0.73 5.74
C TRP A 23 -1.64 -2.22 6.08
N ALA A 24 -0.97 -2.73 7.12
CA ALA A 24 -1.11 -4.14 7.54
C ALA A 24 -2.51 -4.46 8.08
N ILE A 25 -3.16 -3.52 8.77
CA ILE A 25 -4.56 -3.65 9.20
C ILE A 25 -5.48 -3.72 7.97
N TRP A 26 -5.29 -2.83 7.00
CA TRP A 26 -6.04 -2.86 5.74
C TRP A 26 -5.85 -4.19 4.99
N TRP A 27 -4.60 -4.66 4.89
CA TRP A 27 -4.27 -5.95 4.31
C TRP A 27 -4.99 -7.09 5.03
N GLY A 28 -4.96 -7.10 6.38
CA GLY A 28 -5.62 -8.14 7.17
C GLY A 28 -7.13 -8.18 6.95
N ARG A 29 -7.77 -7.01 6.80
CA ARG A 29 -9.20 -6.93 6.44
C ARG A 29 -9.47 -7.50 5.04
N ASN A 30 -8.59 -7.25 4.08
CA ASN A 30 -8.73 -7.83 2.73
C ASN A 30 -8.49 -9.34 2.70
N GLN A 31 -7.65 -9.88 3.56
CA GLN A 31 -7.51 -11.33 3.69
C GLN A 31 -8.83 -12.00 4.06
N LYS A 32 -9.63 -11.36 4.91
CA LYS A 32 -11.00 -11.83 5.20
C LYS A 32 -11.90 -11.71 3.98
N CYS A 33 -11.92 -10.54 3.35
CA CYS A 33 -12.83 -10.28 2.23
C CYS A 33 -12.57 -11.16 1.00
N TRP A 34 -11.31 -11.49 0.72
CA TRP A 34 -10.92 -12.16 -0.52
C TRP A 34 -10.58 -13.63 -0.34
N ASN A 35 -10.08 -14.02 0.85
CA ASN A 35 -9.56 -15.36 1.09
C ASN A 35 -10.24 -16.07 2.28
N ASP A 36 -11.27 -15.47 2.88
CA ASP A 36 -11.93 -15.93 4.12
C ASP A 36 -10.94 -16.24 5.26
N LYS A 37 -9.81 -15.53 5.28
CA LYS A 37 -8.77 -15.68 6.29
C LYS A 37 -8.91 -14.62 7.36
N PHE A 38 -8.65 -15.00 8.60
CA PHE A 38 -8.65 -14.10 9.75
C PHE A 38 -7.25 -14.03 10.34
N PRO A 39 -6.36 -13.17 9.81
CA PRO A 39 -5.04 -12.99 10.37
C PRO A 39 -5.16 -12.56 11.84
N THR A 40 -4.40 -13.26 12.68
CA THR A 40 -4.25 -12.91 14.09
C THR A 40 -3.56 -11.55 14.23
N THR A 41 -3.73 -10.91 15.38
CA THR A 41 -3.04 -9.65 15.70
C THR A 41 -1.52 -9.78 15.59
N PHE A 42 -0.99 -10.96 15.91
CA PHE A 42 0.43 -11.28 15.73
C PHE A 42 0.85 -11.28 14.27
N GLU A 43 0.08 -11.93 13.39
CA GLU A 43 0.36 -11.96 11.95
C GLU A 43 0.27 -10.58 11.30
N VAL A 44 -0.71 -9.76 11.70
CA VAL A 44 -0.83 -8.37 11.25
C VAL A 44 0.38 -7.55 11.69
N ASN A 45 0.81 -7.67 12.95
CA ASN A 45 2.01 -6.98 13.43
C ASN A 45 3.28 -7.45 12.71
N LYS A 46 3.44 -8.77 12.51
CA LYS A 46 4.56 -9.33 11.74
C LYS A 46 4.59 -8.78 10.32
N GLN A 47 3.42 -8.65 9.69
CA GLN A 47 3.30 -8.10 8.35
C GLN A 47 3.63 -6.60 8.30
N ALA A 48 3.25 -5.82 9.31
CA ALA A 48 3.63 -4.42 9.44
C ALA A 48 5.14 -4.24 9.58
N THR A 49 5.80 -5.02 10.45
CA THR A 49 7.25 -4.99 10.62
C THR A 49 7.98 -5.36 9.33
N LYS A 50 7.54 -6.43 8.66
CA LYS A 50 8.12 -6.84 7.38
C LYS A 50 8.01 -5.74 6.32
N ALA A 51 6.82 -5.14 6.18
CA ALA A 51 6.58 -4.06 5.23
C ALA A 51 7.45 -2.82 5.53
N LEU A 52 7.66 -2.51 6.80
CA LEU A 52 8.54 -1.43 7.22
C LEU A 52 10.00 -1.71 6.86
N ASP A 53 10.50 -2.91 7.15
CA ASP A 53 11.88 -3.29 6.81
C ASP A 53 12.12 -3.24 5.29
N ASP A 54 11.18 -3.74 4.51
CA ASP A 54 11.25 -3.70 3.05
C ASP A 54 11.22 -2.25 2.53
N TRP A 55 10.38 -1.39 3.11
CA TRP A 55 10.35 0.05 2.79
C TRP A 55 11.68 0.74 3.10
N LEU A 56 12.25 0.51 4.28
CA LEU A 56 13.52 1.12 4.68
C LEU A 56 14.68 0.68 3.79
N LYS A 57 14.70 -0.60 3.37
CA LYS A 57 15.68 -1.10 2.38
C LYS A 57 15.53 -0.36 1.05
N VAL A 58 14.32 -0.28 0.50
CA VAL A 58 14.07 0.42 -0.77
C VAL A 58 14.45 1.89 -0.68
N LYS A 59 14.12 2.55 0.44
CA LYS A 59 14.48 3.95 0.70
C LYS A 59 16.00 4.14 0.73
N ALA A 60 16.73 3.25 1.40
CA ALA A 60 18.19 3.27 1.41
C ALA A 60 18.79 3.02 0.01
N THR A 61 18.25 2.05 -0.74
CA THR A 61 18.68 1.76 -2.12
C THR A 61 18.44 2.95 -3.06
N ARG A 62 17.31 3.67 -2.93
CA ARG A 62 17.04 4.88 -3.72
C ARG A 62 18.04 6.01 -3.43
N LEU A 63 18.46 6.16 -2.18
CA LEU A 63 19.48 7.15 -1.81
C LEU A 63 20.86 6.81 -2.40
N ILE A 64 21.19 5.51 -2.50
CA ILE A 64 22.47 5.04 -3.07
C ILE A 64 22.45 5.11 -4.60
N ASN A 65 21.35 4.71 -5.22
CA ASN A 65 21.19 4.62 -6.67
C ASN A 65 20.50 5.88 -7.20
N HIS A 66 21.11 7.06 -7.04
CA HIS A 66 20.69 8.30 -7.73
C HIS A 66 20.86 8.17 -9.26
N ILE A 67 20.15 7.22 -9.86
CA ILE A 67 19.79 7.23 -11.26
C ILE A 67 18.73 8.32 -11.36
N PRO A 68 18.94 9.38 -12.14
CA PRO A 68 17.86 10.30 -12.42
C PRO A 68 16.80 9.46 -13.11
N VAL A 69 15.71 9.17 -12.40
CA VAL A 69 14.52 8.59 -12.98
C VAL A 69 14.11 9.57 -14.06
N ILE A 70 14.47 9.24 -15.30
CA ILE A 70 13.90 9.85 -16.50
C ILE A 70 12.41 9.80 -16.23
N GLN A 71 11.78 10.97 -16.09
CA GLN A 71 10.37 11.15 -15.74
C GLN A 71 9.52 10.02 -16.33
N GLU A 72 9.31 8.95 -15.56
CA GLU A 72 8.16 8.09 -15.75
C GLU A 72 7.03 9.04 -15.43
N ALA A 73 6.45 9.61 -16.50
CA ALA A 73 5.48 10.69 -16.46
C ALA A 73 4.63 10.50 -15.21
N GLU A 74 4.76 11.43 -14.25
CA GLU A 74 4.21 11.29 -12.91
C GLU A 74 2.80 10.70 -13.04
N GLN A 75 2.65 9.41 -12.72
CA GLN A 75 1.37 8.71 -12.66
C GLN A 75 0.69 9.20 -11.37
N ARG A 76 0.47 10.51 -11.32
CA ARG A 76 -0.14 11.20 -10.21
C ARG A 76 -1.63 10.99 -10.39
N TRP A 77 -2.26 10.37 -9.40
CA TRP A 77 -3.70 10.23 -9.36
C TRP A 77 -4.36 11.62 -9.40
N CYS A 78 -4.81 12.02 -10.59
CA CYS A 78 -5.55 13.25 -10.79
C CYS A 78 -7.04 12.97 -10.71
N LYS A 79 -7.78 13.89 -10.07
CA LYS A 79 -9.25 13.82 -10.03
C LYS A 79 -9.79 13.84 -11.46
N ARG A 80 -10.59 12.83 -11.82
CA ARG A 80 -11.18 12.73 -13.16
C ARG A 80 -12.19 13.86 -13.39
N ARG A 81 -12.35 14.25 -14.65
CA ARG A 81 -13.33 15.27 -15.06
C ARG A 81 -14.76 14.76 -14.80
N PRO A 82 -15.69 15.63 -14.35
CA PRO A 82 -17.10 15.27 -14.21
C PRO A 82 -17.67 14.67 -15.52
N GLY A 83 -18.49 13.62 -15.42
CA GLY A 83 -19.04 12.91 -16.58
C GLY A 83 -18.16 11.80 -17.17
N THR A 84 -17.00 11.52 -16.56
CA THR A 84 -16.16 10.40 -16.98
C THR A 84 -16.59 9.10 -16.29
N LEU A 85 -16.80 8.02 -17.06
CA LEU A 85 -17.03 6.69 -16.50
C LEU A 85 -15.70 6.05 -16.08
N THR A 86 -15.64 5.48 -14.88
CA THR A 86 -14.52 4.64 -14.44
C THR A 86 -14.97 3.19 -14.46
N CYS A 87 -14.25 2.35 -15.21
CA CYS A 87 -14.39 0.90 -15.14
C CYS A 87 -13.10 0.34 -14.53
N ASN A 88 -13.24 -0.43 -13.45
CA ASN A 88 -12.15 -1.26 -12.96
C ASN A 88 -12.18 -2.53 -13.81
N VAL A 89 -11.08 -2.79 -14.52
CA VAL A 89 -10.93 -4.02 -15.30
C VAL A 89 -9.98 -4.92 -14.52
N ASP A 90 -10.50 -6.05 -14.09
CA ASP A 90 -9.71 -7.15 -13.54
C ASP A 90 -9.85 -8.40 -14.43
N ALA A 91 -8.84 -9.26 -14.37
CA ALA A 91 -8.84 -10.53 -15.07
C ALA A 91 -8.35 -11.61 -14.10
N ALA A 92 -9.03 -12.75 -14.09
CA ALA A 92 -8.60 -13.94 -13.38
C ALA A 92 -8.33 -15.07 -14.37
N CYS A 93 -7.28 -15.85 -14.12
CA CYS A 93 -6.97 -17.06 -14.88
C CYS A 93 -7.12 -18.25 -13.93
N TYR A 94 -7.97 -19.21 -14.29
CA TYR A 94 -8.22 -20.42 -13.49
C TYR A 94 -7.60 -21.63 -14.18
N ALA A 95 -6.94 -22.49 -13.40
CA ALA A 95 -6.23 -23.66 -13.92
C ALA A 95 -7.14 -24.85 -14.27
N GLU A 96 -8.39 -24.88 -13.78
CA GLU A 96 -9.32 -25.98 -14.04
C GLU A 96 -10.63 -25.47 -14.63
N ALA A 97 -11.10 -26.17 -15.66
CA ALA A 97 -12.29 -25.84 -16.42
C ALA A 97 -13.53 -25.82 -15.52
N ASN A 98 -14.20 -24.67 -15.50
CA ASN A 98 -15.53 -24.47 -14.94
C ASN A 98 -16.49 -25.56 -15.44
N GLN A 99 -16.86 -26.52 -14.58
CA GLN A 99 -18.06 -27.33 -14.78
C GLN A 99 -19.24 -26.53 -14.24
N PHE A 100 -20.03 -25.99 -15.18
CA PHE A 100 -21.37 -25.45 -14.92
C PHE A 100 -22.41 -26.55 -15.00
#